data_AF-A0A2K0UB07-F1
#
_entry.id   AF-A0A2K0UB07-F1
#
_cell.length_a   1.000
_cell.length_b   1.000
_cell.length_c   1.000
_cell.angle_alpha   90.00
_cell.angle_beta   90.00
_cell.angle_gamma   90.00
#
_symmetry.space_group_name_H-M   'P 1'
#
loop_
_entity.id
_entity.type
_entity.pdbx_description
1 polymer ?
#
loop_
_entity_poly.entity_id
_entity_poly.type
_entity_poly.pdbx_seq_one_letter_code
_entity_poly.pdbx_strand_id
1 'polypeptide(L)'
;MASKVERIVARLQEKIADGDFYEAQQQTRVAASRYIKTQNWPAAIDILYSVAQSLLKAAQGGSGGDLCVMMVDVYKQAELKPDATSKGRLLTCLRLFDPEEPTRKKFITESMG
;
A
#
# COMPACT_ATOMS: atom_id res chain seq x y z
N MET A 1 -23.74 3.21 3.70
CA MET A 1 -23.27 1.81 3.62
C MET A 1 -21.81 1.82 3.18
N ALA A 2 -20.96 0.99 3.79
CA ALA A 2 -19.54 0.95 3.43
C ALA A 2 -19.31 0.41 2.00
N SER A 3 -18.39 1.02 1.26
CA SER A 3 -17.99 0.63 -0.09
C SER A 3 -17.33 -0.76 -0.10
N LYS A 4 -17.24 -1.39 -1.28
CA LYS A 4 -16.58 -2.69 -1.42
C LYS A 4 -15.09 -2.61 -1.03
N VAL A 5 -14.42 -1.50 -1.36
CA VAL A 5 -13.02 -1.26 -0.99
C VAL A 5 -12.87 -1.14 0.52
N GLU A 6 -13.73 -0.37 1.18
CA GLU A 6 -13.71 -0.20 2.64
C GLU A 6 -13.87 -1.54 3.38
N ARG A 7 -14.77 -2.42 2.92
CA ARG A 7 -14.94 -3.75 3.51
C ARG A 7 -13.71 -4.64 3.33
N ILE A 8 -13.05 -4.56 2.17
CA ILE A 8 -11.81 -5.31 1.92
C ILE A 8 -10.71 -4.81 2.85
N VAL A 9 -10.53 -3.49 2.96
CA VAL A 9 -9.52 -2.87 3.82
C VAL A 9 -9.77 -3.24 5.28
N ALA A 10 -11.01 -3.09 5.77
CA ALA A 10 -11.35 -3.42 7.16
C ALA A 10 -11.00 -4.87 7.53
N ARG A 11 -11.37 -5.83 6.67
CA ARG A 11 -11.03 -7.25 6.88
C ARG A 11 -9.52 -7.50 6.89
N LEU A 12 -8.76 -6.83 6.04
CA LEU A 12 -7.30 -6.98 5.99
C LEU A 12 -6.63 -6.34 7.22
N GLN A 13 -7.18 -5.25 7.73
CA GLN A 13 -6.73 -4.61 8.96
C GLN A 13 -7.05 -5.44 10.20
N GLU A 14 -8.18 -6.16 10.21
CA GLU A 14 -8.52 -7.13 11.25
C GLU A 14 -7.47 -8.25 11.31
N LYS A 15 -7.08 -8.81 10.15
CA LYS A 15 -5.96 -9.77 10.08
C LYS A 15 -4.65 -9.24 10.66
N ILE A 16 -4.34 -7.96 10.42
CA ILE A 16 -3.16 -7.32 11.01
C ILE A 16 -3.30 -7.23 12.53
N ALA A 17 -4.48 -6.90 13.04
CA ALA A 17 -4.75 -6.88 14.48
C ALA A 17 -4.60 -8.28 15.12
N ASP A 18 -4.94 -9.33 14.39
CA ASP A 18 -4.78 -10.73 14.81
C ASP A 18 -3.34 -11.25 14.71
N GLY A 19 -2.40 -10.46 14.15
CA GLY A 19 -1.00 -10.86 13.95
C GLY A 19 -0.73 -11.64 12.65
N ASP A 20 -1.74 -11.82 11.79
CA ASP A 20 -1.65 -12.48 10.47
C ASP A 20 -0.99 -11.57 9.41
N PHE A 21 0.17 -10.97 9.71
CA PHE A 21 0.75 -9.89 8.91
C PHE A 21 1.08 -10.29 7.47
N TYR A 22 1.76 -11.43 7.30
CA TYR A 22 2.15 -11.92 5.97
C TYR A 22 0.93 -12.30 5.13
N GLU A 23 -0.07 -12.94 5.75
CA GLU A 23 -1.32 -13.28 5.07
C GLU A 23 -2.10 -12.03 4.66
N ALA A 24 -2.18 -11.02 5.54
CA ALA A 24 -2.76 -9.73 5.23
C ALA A 24 -2.05 -9.07 4.03
N GLN A 25 -0.71 -9.09 4.00
CA GLN A 25 0.07 -8.60 2.86
C GLN A 25 -0.29 -9.34 1.57
N GLN A 26 -0.24 -10.67 1.55
CA GLN A 26 -0.51 -11.44 0.33
C GLN A 26 -1.94 -11.24 -0.18
N GLN A 27 -2.93 -11.25 0.72
CA GLN A 27 -4.31 -10.98 0.35
C GLN A 27 -4.52 -9.56 -0.17
N THR A 28 -3.76 -8.58 0.35
CA THR A 28 -3.79 -7.20 -0.17
C THR A 28 -3.29 -7.15 -1.60
N ARG A 29 -2.16 -7.81 -1.92
CA ARG A 29 -1.63 -7.89 -3.29
C ARG A 29 -2.65 -8.50 -4.24
N VAL A 30 -3.28 -9.61 -3.84
CA VAL A 30 -4.33 -10.27 -4.64
C VAL A 30 -5.53 -9.36 -4.86
N ALA A 31 -5.98 -8.65 -3.83
CA ALA A 31 -7.10 -7.72 -3.94
C ALA A 31 -6.78 -6.55 -4.88
N ALA A 32 -5.62 -5.90 -4.70
CA ALA A 32 -5.17 -4.80 -5.56
C ALA A 32 -5.02 -5.24 -7.02
N SER A 33 -4.40 -6.40 -7.28
CA SER A 33 -4.23 -6.95 -8.64
C SER A 33 -5.54 -7.16 -9.40
N ARG A 34 -6.64 -7.48 -8.70
CA ARG A 34 -7.97 -7.58 -9.32
C ARG A 34 -8.47 -6.23 -9.84
N TYR A 35 -8.24 -5.15 -9.09
CA TYR A 35 -8.60 -3.79 -9.49
C TYR A 35 -7.65 -3.24 -10.56
N ILE A 36 -6.35 -3.56 -10.49
CA ILE A 36 -5.37 -3.27 -11.54
C ILE A 36 -5.81 -3.88 -12.87
N LYS A 37 -6.23 -5.16 -12.88
CA LYS A 37 -6.68 -5.86 -14.08
C LYS A 37 -7.86 -5.18 -14.77
N THR A 38 -8.75 -4.55 -14.00
CA THR A 38 -9.89 -3.78 -14.53
C THR A 38 -9.60 -2.29 -14.63
N GLN A 39 -8.33 -1.88 -14.53
CA GLN A 39 -7.88 -0.49 -14.59
C GLN A 39 -8.58 0.46 -13.61
N ASN A 40 -9.06 -0.08 -12.48
CA ASN A 40 -9.61 0.73 -11.40
C ASN A 40 -8.47 1.13 -10.47
N TRP A 41 -7.66 2.07 -10.95
CA TRP A 41 -6.47 2.58 -10.28
C TRP A 41 -6.77 3.18 -8.90
N PRO A 42 -7.83 4.01 -8.72
CA PRO A 42 -8.14 4.57 -7.40
C PRO A 42 -8.37 3.48 -6.34
N ALA A 43 -9.15 2.44 -6.67
CA ALA A 43 -9.40 1.35 -5.75
C ALA A 43 -8.14 0.54 -5.41
N ALA A 44 -7.29 0.27 -6.40
CA ALA A 44 -6.01 -0.42 -6.17
C ALA A 44 -5.09 0.40 -5.23
N ILE A 45 -4.97 1.70 -5.50
CA ILE A 45 -4.16 2.62 -4.69
C ILE A 45 -4.70 2.72 -3.26
N ASP A 46 -6.02 2.86 -3.08
CA ASP A 46 -6.62 2.99 -1.76
C ASP A 46 -6.44 1.72 -0.90
N ILE A 47 -6.55 0.54 -1.52
CA ILE A 47 -6.28 -0.74 -0.84
C ILE A 47 -4.82 -0.81 -0.41
N LEU A 48 -3.88 -0.58 -1.33
CA LEU A 48 -2.45 -0.66 -1.06
C LEU A 48 -2.02 0.34 0.01
N TYR A 49 -2.42 1.60 -0.15
CA TYR A 49 -2.10 2.69 0.77
C TYR A 49 -2.62 2.44 2.19
N SER A 50 -3.88 1.99 2.31
CA SER A 50 -4.51 1.81 3.62
C SER A 50 -3.86 0.66 4.40
N VAL A 51 -3.62 -0.47 3.74
CA VAL A 51 -3.05 -1.65 4.41
C VAL A 51 -1.55 -1.51 4.64
N ALA A 52 -0.81 -0.88 3.71
CA ALA A 52 0.61 -0.60 3.91
C ALA A 52 0.85 0.24 5.16
N GLN A 53 0.06 1.29 5.38
CA GLN A 53 0.16 2.09 6.61
C GLN A 53 -0.10 1.26 7.87
N SER A 54 -1.09 0.37 7.85
CA SER A 54 -1.37 -0.51 8.99
C SER A 54 -0.21 -1.45 9.30
N LEU A 55 0.42 -2.05 8.27
CA LEU A 55 1.59 -2.90 8.44
C LEU A 55 2.80 -2.12 8.96
N LEU A 56 3.09 -0.94 8.39
CA LEU A 56 4.18 -0.09 8.85
C LEU A 56 4.00 0.34 10.31
N LYS A 57 2.77 0.71 10.71
CA LYS A 57 2.43 1.02 12.11
C LYS A 57 2.57 -0.18 13.05
N ALA A 58 2.40 -1.40 12.54
CA ALA A 58 2.61 -2.65 13.27
C ALA A 58 4.09 -3.12 13.25
N ALA A 59 5.02 -2.25 12.89
CA ALA A 59 6.46 -2.54 12.73
C ALA A 59 6.77 -3.67 11.72
N GLN A 60 5.85 -3.94 10.80
CA GLN A 60 6.04 -4.90 9.71
C GLN A 60 6.61 -4.18 8.49
N GLY A 61 7.83 -3.66 8.64
CA GLY A 61 8.52 -2.82 7.65
C GLY A 61 8.62 -3.48 6.28
N GLY A 62 9.09 -4.72 6.20
CA GLY A 62 9.19 -5.46 4.93
C GLY A 62 7.85 -5.62 4.22
N SER A 63 6.82 -6.11 4.93
CA SER A 63 5.48 -6.33 4.34
C SER A 63 4.79 -5.02 3.95
N GLY A 64 4.85 -4.00 4.80
CA GLY A 64 4.29 -2.68 4.50
C GLY A 64 5.05 -1.98 3.37
N GLY A 65 6.37 -2.14 3.33
CA GLY A 65 7.25 -1.57 2.32
C GLY A 65 7.03 -2.16 0.94
N ASP A 66 6.86 -3.48 0.84
CA ASP A 66 6.50 -4.14 -0.42
C ASP A 66 5.19 -3.62 -1.01
N LEU A 67 4.17 -3.37 -0.16
CA LEU A 67 2.92 -2.78 -0.61
C LEU A 67 3.10 -1.31 -1.05
N CYS A 68 3.98 -0.56 -0.38
CA CYS A 68 4.31 0.81 -0.80
C CYS A 68 4.99 0.83 -2.18
N VAL A 69 5.93 -0.10 -2.44
CA VAL A 69 6.57 -0.25 -3.75
C VAL A 69 5.53 -0.63 -4.81
N MET A 70 4.66 -1.60 -4.52
CA MET A 70 3.58 -1.97 -5.44
C MET A 70 2.64 -0.79 -5.73
N MET A 71 2.38 0.08 -4.74
CA MET A 71 1.58 1.30 -4.96
C MET A 71 2.26 2.27 -5.94
N VAL A 72 3.59 2.42 -5.87
CA VAL A 72 4.36 3.21 -6.83
C VAL A 72 4.27 2.61 -8.24
N ASP A 73 4.40 1.29 -8.36
CA ASP A 73 4.23 0.61 -9.65
C ASP A 73 2.84 0.85 -10.25
N VAL A 74 1.79 0.90 -9.43
CA VAL A 74 0.43 1.23 -9.87
C VAL A 74 0.34 2.68 -10.35
N TYR A 75 0.96 3.65 -9.67
CA TYR A 75 1.01 5.03 -10.16
C TYR A 75 1.67 5.12 -11.54
N LYS A 76 2.78 4.40 -11.74
CA LYS A 76 3.52 4.33 -13.01
C LYS A 76 2.67 3.68 -14.11
N GLN A 77 2.08 2.52 -13.82
CA GLN A 77 1.25 1.78 -14.77
C GLN A 77 0.00 2.57 -15.20
N ALA A 78 -0.56 3.36 -14.29
CA ALA A 78 -1.71 4.21 -14.55
C ALA A 78 -1.36 5.55 -15.22
N GLU A 79 -0.07 5.82 -15.47
CA GLU A 79 0.45 7.08 -16.04
C GLU A 79 -0.03 8.33 -15.27
N LEU A 80 -0.22 8.20 -13.96
CA LEU A 80 -0.74 9.29 -13.13
C LEU A 80 0.33 10.34 -12.90
N LYS A 81 0.03 11.58 -13.30
CA LYS A 81 0.90 12.72 -13.01
C LYS A 81 0.94 12.97 -11.49
N PRO A 82 2.13 13.23 -10.91
CA PRO A 82 2.23 13.56 -9.49
C PRO A 82 1.40 14.80 -9.13
N ASP A 83 0.59 14.67 -8.09
CA ASP A 83 -0.24 15.74 -7.53
C ASP A 83 -0.05 15.82 -6.01
N ALA A 84 -0.79 16.71 -5.35
CA ALA A 84 -0.69 16.84 -3.89
C ALA A 84 -1.13 15.56 -3.16
N THR A 85 -2.08 14.81 -3.72
CA THR A 85 -2.66 13.61 -3.10
C THR A 85 -1.68 12.44 -3.17
N SER A 86 -1.11 12.15 -4.35
CA SER A 86 -0.14 11.08 -4.52
C SER A 86 1.13 11.36 -3.72
N LYS A 87 1.62 12.60 -3.74
CA LYS A 87 2.75 13.03 -2.88
C LYS A 87 2.43 12.89 -1.40
N GLY A 88 1.23 13.29 -0.97
CA GLY A 88 0.79 13.15 0.42
C GLY A 88 0.78 11.70 0.90
N ARG A 89 0.29 10.78 0.07
CA ARG A 89 0.30 9.32 0.36
C ARG A 89 1.73 8.80 0.47
N LEU A 90 2.60 9.11 -0.48
CA LEU A 90 3.99 8.65 -0.48
C LEU A 90 4.76 9.15 0.75
N LEU A 91 4.62 10.44 1.08
CA LEU A 91 5.25 11.04 2.26
C LEU A 91 4.71 10.45 3.57
N THR A 92 3.41 10.15 3.63
CA THR A 92 2.80 9.51 4.80
C THR A 92 3.40 8.12 5.02
N CYS A 93 3.49 7.29 3.96
CA CYS A 93 4.16 5.99 4.06
C CYS A 93 5.62 6.15 4.46
N LEU A 94 6.37 7.06 3.83
CA LEU A 94 7.79 7.29 4.10
C LEU A 94 8.07 7.59 5.58
N ARG A 95 7.19 8.35 6.24
CA ARG A 95 7.30 8.69 7.67
C ARG A 95 7.02 7.52 8.61
N LEU A 96 6.34 6.49 8.14
CA LEU A 96 6.02 5.31 8.94
C LEU A 96 7.06 4.19 8.82
N PHE A 97 7.98 4.27 7.85
CA PHE A 97 9.10 3.33 7.80
C PHE A 97 10.03 3.52 8.99
N ASP A 98 10.51 2.40 9.53
CA ASP A 98 11.74 2.40 10.32
C ASP A 98 12.91 2.92 9.46
N PRO A 99 13.78 3.81 9.97
CA PRO A 99 14.90 4.35 9.20
C PRO A 99 15.86 3.29 8.64
N GLU A 100 16.02 2.16 9.33
CA GLU A 100 16.91 1.04 8.99
C GLU A 100 16.23 -0.04 8.14
N GLU A 101 14.92 0.06 7.90
CA GLU A 101 14.17 -0.91 7.10
C GLU A 101 14.73 -1.00 5.66
N PRO A 102 15.23 -2.17 5.23
CA PRO A 102 15.86 -2.32 3.91
C PRO A 102 14.97 -1.91 2.74
N THR A 103 13.66 -2.18 2.82
CA THR A 103 12.71 -1.85 1.74
C THR A 103 12.49 -0.33 1.57
N ARG A 104 12.80 0.48 2.59
CA ARG A 104 12.66 1.94 2.56
C ARG A 104 13.48 2.59 1.44
N LYS A 105 14.73 2.15 1.25
CA LYS A 105 15.60 2.68 0.19
C LYS A 105 15.01 2.42 -1.20
N LYS A 106 14.49 1.22 -1.42
CA LYS A 106 13.81 0.86 -2.68
C LYS A 106 12.59 1.75 -2.90
N PHE A 107 11.74 1.91 -1.89
CA PHE A 107 10.56 2.77 -1.99
C PHE A 107 10.89 4.23 -2.35
N ILE A 108 11.94 4.80 -1.73
CA ILE A 108 12.40 6.17 -2.06
C ILE A 108 12.86 6.25 -3.52
N THR A 109 13.72 5.33 -3.96
CA THR A 109 14.23 5.31 -5.33
C THR A 109 13.09 5.20 -6.33
N GLU A 110 12.17 4.27 -6.13
CA GLU A 110 11.04 4.06 -7.03
C GLU A 110 10.10 5.27 -7.09
N SER A 111 9.90 5.98 -5.97
CA SER A 111 9.01 7.14 -5.87
C SER A 111 9.51 8.38 -6.61
N MET A 112 10.80 8.43 -6.99
CA MET A 112 11.42 9.57 -7.67
C MET A 112 11.56 9.38 -9.18
N GLY A 113 11.50 8.14 -9.67
CA GLY A 113 11.60 7.79 -11.10
C GLY A 113 10.25 7.74 -11.76
#